data_AF-A0A971W9H6-F1
#
_entry.id   AF-A0A971W9H6-F1
#
_cell.length_a   1.000
_cell.length_b   1.000
_cell.length_c   1.000
_cell.angle_alpha   90.00
_cell.angle_beta   90.00
_cell.angle_gamma   90.00
#
_symmetry.space_group_name_H-M   'P 1'
#
loop_
_entity.id
_entity.type
_entity.pdbx_description
1 polymer ?
#
loop_
_entity_poly.entity_id
_entity_poly.type
_entity_poly.pdbx_seq_one_letter_code
_entity_poly.pdbx_strand_id
1 'polypeptide(L)' 'MGYIKGHDRNQITLFPESIDDYISEDSSVRIIDEYINQLDLEKLGFKRATPPDMGRPPYDPKDLLKLYVYGYLNRI' A
#
# COMPACT_ATOMS: atom_id res chain seq x y z
N MET A 1 -15.39 10.82 -3.28
CA MET A 1 -15.38 9.37 -2.96
C MET A 1 -13.92 8.95 -2.77
N GLY A 2 -13.58 8.10 -1.79
CA GLY A 2 -12.19 7.72 -1.51
C GLY A 2 -11.81 6.35 -2.07
N TYR A 3 -10.58 5.92 -1.82
CA TYR A 3 -10.15 4.53 -2.00
C TYR A 3 -10.66 3.63 -0.87
N ILE A 4 -10.67 2.32 -1.11
CA ILE A 4 -10.84 1.32 -0.03
C ILE A 4 -9.70 1.53 0.97
N LYS A 5 -10.03 1.79 2.23
CA LYS A 5 -9.03 1.89 3.30
C LYS A 5 -8.71 0.51 3.85
N GLY A 6 -7.42 0.19 3.91
CA GLY A 6 -6.93 -0.97 4.64
C GLY A 6 -6.99 -0.77 6.16
N HIS A 7 -6.65 -1.82 6.89
CA HIS A 7 -6.41 -1.75 8.33
C HIS A 7 -5.01 -1.18 8.60
N ASP A 8 -4.88 -0.43 9.69
CA ASP A 8 -3.56 0.04 10.15
C ASP A 8 -2.74 -1.17 10.61
N ARG A 9 -1.50 -1.29 10.11
CA ARG A 9 -0.59 -2.38 10.49
C ARG A 9 -0.19 -2.34 11.96
N ASN A 10 -0.26 -1.15 12.58
CA ASN A 10 0.01 -0.95 14.00
C ASN A 10 -1.24 -1.16 14.86
N GLN A 11 -2.40 -1.48 14.25
CA GLN A 11 -3.62 -1.73 15.01
C GLN A 11 -3.43 -2.95 15.89
N ILE A 12 -3.71 -2.79 17.20
CA ILE A 12 -3.56 -3.87 18.16
C ILE A 12 -4.61 -4.97 17.90
N THR A 13 -4.17 -6.23 17.84
CA THR A 13 -5.04 -7.41 17.73
C THR A 13 -4.79 -8.40 18.87
N LEU A 14 -5.57 -9.49 18.94
CA LEU A 14 -5.46 -10.46 20.03
C LEU A 14 -4.16 -11.28 19.92
N PHE A 15 -3.78 -11.70 18.71
CA PHE A 15 -2.53 -12.38 18.38
C PHE A 15 -2.25 -12.20 16.88
N PRO A 16 -1.11 -11.63 16.44
CA PRO A 16 -0.06 -10.93 17.20
C PRO A 16 -0.53 -9.61 17.85
N GLU A 17 0.35 -8.96 18.62
CA GLU A 17 0.08 -7.61 19.14
C GLU A 17 -0.27 -6.66 17.99
N SER A 18 0.49 -6.63 16.89
CA SER A 18 0.14 -5.95 15.65
C SER A 18 0.65 -6.71 14.41
N ILE A 19 0.16 -6.35 13.22
CA ILE A 19 0.69 -6.93 11.97
C ILE A 19 2.14 -6.48 11.76
N ASP A 20 2.49 -5.26 12.18
CA ASP A 20 3.86 -4.73 12.03
C ASP A 20 4.89 -5.55 12.81
N ASP A 21 4.51 -6.16 13.94
CA ASP A 21 5.42 -6.97 14.77
C ASP A 21 5.89 -8.26 14.06
N TYR A 22 5.19 -8.71 13.02
CA TYR A 22 5.62 -9.82 12.17
C TYR A 22 6.55 -9.39 11.03
N ILE A 23 6.75 -8.08 10.84
CA ILE A 23 7.59 -7.54 9.79
C ILE A 23 8.97 -7.24 10.39
N SER A 24 10.00 -7.96 9.94
CA SER A 24 11.39 -7.66 10.32
C SER A 24 11.77 -6.21 10.02
N GLU A 25 12.60 -5.60 10.88
CA GLU A 25 13.16 -4.25 10.67
C GLU A 25 13.94 -4.15 9.35
N ASP A 26 14.62 -5.23 8.94
CA ASP A 26 15.41 -5.29 7.70
C ASP A 26 14.57 -5.67 6.47
N SER A 27 13.24 -5.79 6.62
CA SER A 27 12.36 -6.18 5.52
C SER A 27 12.29 -5.10 4.44
N SER A 28 12.48 -5.51 3.18
CA SER A 28 12.37 -4.63 2.01
C SER A 28 10.97 -3.99 1.87
N VAL A 29 9.94 -4.57 2.48
CA VAL A 29 8.58 -3.99 2.46
C VAL A 29 8.53 -2.60 3.10
N ARG A 30 9.41 -2.32 4.09
CA ARG A 30 9.45 -1.04 4.80
C ARG A 30 9.90 0.10 3.87
N ILE A 31 10.98 -0.12 3.11
CA ILE A 31 11.46 0.86 2.14
C ILE A 31 10.50 1.02 0.96
N ILE A 32 9.87 -0.08 0.50
CA ILE A 32 8.88 -0.04 -0.59
C ILE A 32 7.67 0.82 -0.18
N ASP A 33 7.15 0.60 1.02
CA ASP A 33 6.00 1.34 1.55
C ASP A 33 6.31 2.83 1.66
N GLU A 34 7.42 3.20 2.31
CA GLU A 34 7.82 4.59 2.48
C GLU A 34 8.07 5.28 1.14
N TYR A 35 8.83 4.65 0.24
CA TYR A 35 9.14 5.20 -1.07
C TYR A 35 7.88 5.49 -1.89
N ILE A 36 6.96 4.52 -1.98
CA ILE A 36 5.74 4.67 -2.79
C ILE A 36 4.77 5.68 -2.16
N ASN A 37 4.72 5.77 -0.83
CA ASN A 37 3.90 6.77 -0.15
C ASN A 37 4.30 8.20 -0.51
N GLN A 38 5.58 8.46 -0.78
CA GLN A 38 6.09 9.77 -1.19
C GLN A 38 5.82 10.12 -2.67
N LEU A 39 5.44 9.14 -3.51
CA LEU A 39 5.19 9.39 -4.93
C LEU A 39 3.89 10.15 -5.18
N ASP A 40 3.96 11.09 -6.12
CA ASP A 40 2.80 11.75 -6.71
C ASP A 40 2.40 11.01 -8.00
N LEU A 41 1.47 10.05 -7.87
CA LEU A 41 1.08 9.18 -8.97
C LEU A 41 0.38 9.94 -10.11
N GLU A 42 -0.28 11.06 -9.80
CA GLU A 42 -0.93 11.89 -10.82
C GLU A 42 0.13 12.56 -11.70
N LYS A 43 1.16 13.17 -11.09
CA LYS A 43 2.29 13.75 -11.83
C LYS A 43 3.10 12.72 -12.61
N LEU A 44 3.14 11.47 -12.14
CA LEU A 44 3.80 10.36 -12.83
C LEU A 44 2.96 9.77 -13.97
N GLY A 45 1.75 10.31 -14.22
CA GLY A 45 0.92 9.92 -15.36
C GLY A 45 0.08 8.65 -15.14
N PHE A 46 -0.15 8.24 -13.88
CA PHE A 46 -1.05 7.12 -13.59
C PHE A 46 -2.50 7.51 -13.92
N LYS A 47 -3.09 6.82 -14.90
CA LYS A 47 -4.46 7.09 -15.39
C LYS A 47 -5.56 6.93 -14.34
N ARG A 48 -5.29 6.23 -13.23
CA ARG A 48 -6.24 5.97 -12.14
C ARG A 48 -5.76 6.56 -10.80
N ALA A 49 -4.93 7.61 -10.86
CA ALA A 49 -4.42 8.30 -9.68
C ALA A 49 -5.49 9.08 -8.89
N THR A 50 -6.68 9.25 -9.45
CA THR A 50 -7.84 9.85 -8.80
C THR A 50 -8.99 8.85 -8.69
N PRO A 51 -9.68 8.77 -7.54
CA PRO A 51 -10.82 7.88 -7.38
C PRO A 51 -12.04 8.39 -8.17
N PRO A 52 -12.89 7.50 -8.71
CA PRO A 52 -14.12 7.90 -9.39
C PRO A 52 -15.14 8.47 -8.39
N ASP A 53 -15.97 9.40 -8.86
CA ASP A 53 -16.99 10.04 -8.03
C ASP A 53 -18.17 9.14 -7.65
N MET A 54 -18.44 8.11 -8.47
CA MET A 54 -19.57 7.21 -8.31
C MET A 54 -19.17 5.74 -8.42
N GLY A 55 -19.95 4.88 -7.77
CA GLY A 55 -19.75 3.43 -7.77
C GLY A 55 -18.97 2.91 -6.57
N ARG A 56 -18.49 1.67 -6.68
CA ARG A 56 -17.70 1.02 -5.63
C ARG A 56 -16.31 1.67 -5.55
N PRO A 57 -15.84 2.09 -4.37
CA PRO A 57 -14.46 2.55 -4.17
C PRO A 57 -13.44 1.55 -4.73
N PRO A 58 -12.47 1.98 -5.55
CA PRO A 58 -11.38 1.13 -5.99
C PRO A 58 -10.31 0.99 -4.89
N TYR A 59 -9.40 0.04 -5.07
CA TYR A 59 -8.16 0.00 -4.29
C TYR A 59 -7.27 1.20 -4.61
N ASP A 60 -6.44 1.62 -3.66
CA ASP A 60 -5.47 2.68 -3.86
C ASP A 60 -4.39 2.23 -4.86
N PRO A 61 -4.10 3.01 -5.93
CA PRO A 61 -3.03 2.71 -6.86
C PRO A 61 -1.65 2.59 -6.20
N LYS A 62 -1.40 3.29 -5.07
CA LYS A 62 -0.17 3.15 -4.29
C LYS A 62 -0.05 1.76 -3.69
N ASP A 63 -1.13 1.21 -3.15
CA ASP A 63 -1.13 -0.14 -2.58
C ASP A 63 -0.87 -1.19 -3.66
N LEU A 64 -1.50 -1.03 -4.83
CA LEU A 64 -1.24 -1.90 -5.98
C LEU A 64 0.21 -1.81 -6.47
N LEU A 65 0.80 -0.61 -6.47
CA LEU A 65 2.19 -0.40 -6.84
C LEU A 65 3.15 -1.03 -5.83
N LYS A 66 2.86 -0.96 -4.53
CA LYS A 66 3.65 -1.62 -3.47
C LYS A 66 3.70 -3.12 -3.70
N LEU A 67 2.55 -3.74 -3.97
CA LEU A 67 2.47 -5.17 -4.27
C LEU A 67 3.25 -5.53 -5.54
N TYR A 68 3.12 -4.72 -6.59
CA TYR A 68 3.84 -4.94 -7.85
C TYR A 68 5.37 -4.89 -7.66
N VAL A 69 5.88 -3.86 -7.00
CA VAL A 69 7.31 -3.69 -6.74
C VAL A 69 7.83 -4.83 -5.83
N TYR A 70 7.09 -5.17 -4.79
CA TYR A 70 7.45 -6.28 -3.90
C TYR A 70 7.53 -7.61 -4.65
N GLY A 71 6.52 -7.95 -5.46
CA GLY A 71 6.51 -9.16 -6.27
C GLY A 71 7.68 -9.20 -7.26
N TYR A 72 7.94 -8.08 -7.93
CA TYR A 72 9.07 -7.94 -8.85
C TYR A 72 10.43 -8.19 -8.17
N LEU A 73 10.67 -7.57 -7.00
CA LEU A 73 11.92 -7.72 -6.26
C LEU A 73 12.13 -9.15 -5.72
N ASN A 74 11.05 -9.81 -5.31
CA ASN A 74 11.09 -11.17 -4.76
C ASN A 74 10.94 -12.26 -5.83
N ARG A 75 10.74 -11.90 -7.10
CA ARG A 75 10.53 -12.82 -8.24
C ARG A 75 9.36 -13.79 -8.01
N ILE A 76 8.23 -13.26 -7.55
CA ILE A 76 6.96 -13.98 -7.32
C ILE A 76 5.95 -13.61 -8.40
#